data_AF-A0A9Q3DW04-F1
#
_entry.id   AF-A0A9Q3DW04-F1
#
_cell.length_a   1.000
_cell.length_b   1.000
_cell.length_c   1.000
_cell.angle_alpha   90.00
_cell.angle_beta   90.00
_cell.angle_gamma   90.00
#
_symmetry.space_group_name_H-M   'P 1'
#
loop_
_entity.id
_entity.type
_entity.pdbx_description
1 polymer ?
#
loop_
_entity_poly.entity_id
_entity_poly.type
_entity_poly.pdbx_seq_one_letter_code
_entity_poly.pdbx_strand_id
1 'polypeptide(L)'
;MEKKHDRTIKKLVSDRGGEFLNSQFKELADSSGFQHIFSPSYTPQHNGFAERANWTIPEKAECLPNSSNLPKPYWDEAINTATILSNLIPTQS
;
A
#
# COMPACT_ATOMS: atom_id res chain seq x y z
N MET A 1 -20.33 3.77 -1.21
CA MET A 1 -20.42 2.99 -2.45
C MET A 1 -19.08 3.10 -3.16
N GLU A 2 -18.25 2.06 -3.03
CA GLU A 2 -16.89 2.03 -3.61
C GLU A 2 -16.96 2.06 -5.13
N LYS A 3 -16.55 3.17 -5.72
CA LYS A 3 -16.24 3.20 -7.15
C LYS A 3 -14.90 2.47 -7.32
N LYS A 4 -14.94 1.19 -7.67
CA LYS A 4 -13.86 0.53 -8.42
C LYS A 4 -13.69 1.35 -9.68
N HIS A 5 -12.79 2.33 -9.62
CA HIS A 5 -12.40 3.03 -10.83
C HIS A 5 -11.61 2.01 -11.64
N ASP A 6 -12.01 1.85 -12.91
CA ASP A 6 -11.26 1.11 -13.92
C ASP A 6 -9.92 1.83 -14.17
N ARG A 7 -9.01 1.67 -13.21
CA ARG A 7 -7.69 2.29 -13.17
C ARG A 7 -6.69 1.17 -13.32
N THR A 8 -6.30 0.91 -14.55
CA THR A 8 -5.12 0.11 -14.83
C THR A 8 -3.88 0.85 -14.32
N ILE A 9 -3.05 0.14 -13.55
CA ILE A 9 -1.77 0.65 -13.09
C ILE A 9 -0.92 0.86 -14.35
N LYS A 10 -0.39 2.08 -14.55
CA LYS A 10 0.48 2.36 -15.71
C LYS A 10 1.94 2.14 -15.37
N LYS A 11 2.33 2.51 -14.14
CA LYS A 11 3.69 2.43 -13.63
C LYS A 11 3.65 2.04 -12.16
N LEU A 12 4.53 1.13 -11.78
CA LEU A 12 4.77 0.73 -10.40
C LEU A 12 6.23 1.04 -10.06
N VAL A 13 6.47 1.74 -8.95
CA VAL A 13 7.81 1.98 -8.42
C VAL A 13 7.99 1.12 -7.18
N SER A 14 9.03 0.28 -7.15
CA SER A 14 9.42 -0.48 -5.96
C SER A 14 10.90 -0.29 -5.66
N ASP A 15 11.32 -0.69 -4.47
CA ASP A 15 12.74 -0.88 -4.19
C ASP A 15 13.28 -2.14 -4.92
N ARG A 16 14.57 -2.41 -4.72
CA ARG A 16 15.26 -3.60 -5.24
C ARG A 16 15.12 -4.81 -4.31
N GLY A 17 14.01 -4.91 -3.57
CA GLY A 17 13.67 -6.08 -2.77
C GLY A 17 13.61 -7.36 -3.62
N GLY A 18 14.00 -8.48 -3.03
CA GLY A 18 14.06 -9.77 -3.75
C GLY A 18 12.71 -10.20 -4.32
N GLU A 19 11.61 -9.87 -3.65
CA GLU A 19 10.25 -10.15 -4.14
C GLU A 19 9.89 -9.41 -5.44
N PHE A 20 10.54 -8.27 -5.73
CA PHE A 20 10.29 -7.48 -6.94
C PHE A 20 11.27 -7.79 -8.08
N LEU A 21 12.34 -8.55 -7.79
CA LEU A 21 13.39 -8.89 -8.77
C LEU A 21 13.17 -10.23 -9.46
N ASN A 22 12.20 -11.03 -9.02
CA ASN A 22 11.97 -12.36 -9.57
C ASN A 22 11.29 -12.35 -10.95
N SER A 23 11.44 -13.44 -11.69
CA SER A 23 10.83 -13.59 -13.03
C SER A 23 9.31 -13.60 -13.00
N GLN A 24 8.70 -14.13 -11.93
CA GLN A 24 7.25 -14.18 -11.77
C GLN A 24 6.63 -12.77 -11.72
N PHE A 25 7.29 -11.84 -11.02
CA PHE A 25 6.85 -10.46 -10.92
C PHE A 25 7.00 -9.73 -12.24
N LYS A 26 8.06 -10.04 -12.99
CA LYS A 26 8.23 -9.53 -14.36
C LYS A 26 7.11 -10.01 -15.28
N GLU A 27 6.80 -11.30 -15.27
CA GLU A 27 5.67 -11.87 -16.03
C GLU A 27 4.33 -11.26 -15.62
N LEU A 28 4.14 -10.99 -14.33
CA LEU A 28 2.96 -10.29 -13.82
C LEU A 28 2.87 -8.86 -14.38
N ALA A 29 3.97 -8.12 -14.39
CA ALA A 29 4.02 -6.77 -14.96
C ALA A 29 3.71 -6.77 -16.47
N ASP A 30 4.29 -7.71 -17.21
CA ASP A 30 4.09 -7.87 -18.66
C ASP A 30 2.63 -8.26 -18.98
N SER A 31 2.06 -9.22 -18.25
CA SER A 31 0.66 -9.65 -18.42
C SER A 31 -0.37 -8.59 -18.03
N SER A 32 -0.05 -7.77 -17.03
CA SER A 32 -0.92 -6.68 -16.56
C SER A 32 -0.71 -5.37 -17.33
N GLY A 33 0.33 -5.29 -18.16
CA GLY A 33 0.64 -4.14 -19.02
C GLY A 33 1.18 -2.91 -18.30
N PHE A 34 1.71 -3.05 -17.08
CA PHE A 34 2.28 -1.93 -16.32
C PHE A 34 3.81 -1.94 -16.35
N GLN A 35 4.40 -0.74 -16.39
CA GLN A 35 5.85 -0.60 -16.32
C GLN A 35 6.33 -0.71 -14.88
N HIS A 36 7.22 -1.65 -14.60
CA HIS A 36 7.89 -1.76 -13.30
C HIS A 36 9.21 -0.98 -13.31
N ILE A 37 9.37 -0.06 -12.35
CA ILE A 37 10.54 0.82 -12.20
C ILE A 37 11.15 0.59 -10.82
N PHE A 38 12.45 0.40 -10.76
CA PHE A 38 13.17 0.32 -9.49
C PHE A 38 13.58 1.72 -9.02
N SER A 39 13.32 2.04 -7.76
CA SER A 39 13.84 3.25 -7.14
C SER A 39 15.37 3.22 -7.15
N PRO A 40 16.06 4.33 -7.47
CA PRO A 40 17.51 4.39 -7.38
C PRO A 40 18.00 4.02 -5.97
N SER A 41 19.18 3.39 -5.89
CA SER A 41 19.84 3.17 -4.61
C SER A 41 20.05 4.52 -3.91
N TYR A 42 19.80 4.59 -2.60
CA TYR A 42 19.97 5.79 -1.78
C TYR A 42 19.02 6.98 -2.07
N THR A 43 17.91 6.77 -2.79
CA THR A 43 16.86 7.79 -2.96
C THR A 43 15.50 7.36 -2.38
N PRO A 44 15.37 7.20 -1.04
CA PRO A 44 14.10 6.84 -0.39
C PRO A 44 13.00 7.88 -0.63
N GLN A 45 13.35 9.13 -0.99
CA GLN A 45 12.39 10.19 -1.29
C GLN A 45 11.43 9.84 -2.42
N HIS A 46 11.87 9.01 -3.38
CA HIS A 46 11.02 8.58 -4.50
C HIS A 46 10.00 7.50 -4.11
N ASN A 47 10.25 6.78 -3.02
CA ASN A 47 9.33 5.77 -2.47
C ASN A 47 8.62 6.23 -1.19
N GLY A 48 8.87 7.46 -0.75
CA GLY A 48 8.37 7.97 0.53
C GLY A 48 6.84 7.95 0.65
N PHE A 49 6.10 7.97 -0.46
CA PHE A 49 4.64 7.81 -0.42
C PHE A 49 4.23 6.38 -0.01
N ALA A 50 4.85 5.37 -0.62
CA ALA A 50 4.58 3.97 -0.28
C ALA A 50 5.08 3.66 1.14
N GLU A 51 6.26 4.15 1.52
CA GLU A 51 6.81 3.98 2.87
C GLU A 51 5.91 4.60 3.94
N ARG A 52 5.41 5.84 3.73
CA ARG A 52 4.46 6.46 4.66
C ARG A 52 3.16 5.69 4.75
N ALA A 53 2.62 5.20 3.65
CA ALA A 53 1.40 4.39 3.67
C ALA A 53 1.59 3.07 4.43
N ASN A 54 2.71 2.39 4.19
CA ASN A 54 3.09 1.14 4.85
C ASN A 54 3.28 1.30 6.35
N TRP A 55 3.68 2.49 6.83
CA TRP A 55 3.73 2.79 8.26
C TRP A 55 2.36 3.20 8.81
N THR A 56 1.69 4.13 8.13
CA THR A 56 0.46 4.76 8.62
C THR A 56 -0.69 3.77 8.79
N ILE A 57 -0.83 2.79 7.89
CA ILE A 57 -1.94 1.83 7.92
C ILE A 57 -1.87 0.94 9.16
N PRO A 58 -0.75 0.25 9.47
CA PRO A 58 -0.60 -0.52 10.70
C PRO A 58 -0.82 0.31 11.97
N GLU A 59 -0.27 1.53 12.02
CA GLU A 59 -0.43 2.41 13.19
C GLU A 59 -1.89 2.78 13.44
N LYS A 60 -2.64 3.11 12.37
CA LYS A 60 -4.09 3.35 12.45
C LYS A 60 -4.85 2.08 12.86
N ALA A 61 -4.44 0.92 12.34
CA ALA A 61 -5.06 -0.36 12.68
C ALA A 61 -4.82 -0.77 14.13
N GLU A 62 -3.69 -0.40 14.74
CA GLU A 62 -3.45 -0.58 16.18
C GLU A 62 -4.34 0.31 17.04
N CYS A 63 -4.61 1.53 16.59
CA CYS A 63 -5.45 2.48 17.31
C CYS A 63 -6.94 2.11 17.30
N LEU A 64 -7.43 1.46 16.25
CA LEU A 64 -8.85 1.16 16.06
C LEU A 64 -9.43 0.19 17.11
N PRO A 65 -8.81 -0.95 17.45
CA PRO A 65 -9.30 -1.84 18.51
C PRO A 65 -9.26 -1.20 19.90
N ASN A 66 -8.22 -0.39 20.17
CA ASN A 66 -8.08 0.33 21.44
C ASN A 66 -9.18 1.37 21.65
N SER A 67 -9.65 2.04 20.59
CA SER A 67 -10.75 3.01 20.68
C SER A 67 -12.14 2.37 20.70
N SER A 68 -12.26 1.12 20.23
CA SER A 68 -13.53 0.39 20.11
C SER A 68 -13.71 -0.73 21.13
N ASN A 69 -12.74 -0.95 22.05
CA ASN A 69 -12.72 -2.07 23.00
C ASN A 69 -12.83 -3.46 22.32
N LEU A 70 -12.40 -3.57 21.06
CA LEU A 70 -12.43 -4.83 20.32
C LEU A 70 -11.20 -5.67 20.65
N PRO A 71 -11.35 -7.00 20.82
CA PRO A 71 -10.23 -7.87 21.09
C PRO A 71 -9.33 -8.01 19.85
N LYS A 72 -8.09 -8.48 20.06
CA LYS A 72 -7.08 -8.69 19.00
C LYS A 72 -7.44 -9.58 17.80
N PRO A 73 -8.40 -10.54 17.83
CA PRO A 73 -8.70 -11.34 16.65
C PRO A 73 -9.33 -10.55 15.50
N TYR A 74 -9.77 -9.31 15.71
CA TYR A 74 -10.34 -8.44 14.66
C TYR A 74 -9.28 -7.59 13.93
N TRP A 75 -8.04 -8.07 13.88
CA TRP A 75 -6.93 -7.30 13.33
C TRP A 75 -7.06 -7.08 11.83
N ASP A 76 -7.59 -8.07 11.10
CA ASP A 76 -7.86 -7.97 9.67
C ASP A 76 -8.96 -6.95 9.37
N GLU A 77 -10.04 -6.90 10.15
CA GLU A 77 -11.05 -5.84 10.01
C GLU A 77 -10.51 -4.46 10.41
N ALA A 78 -9.62 -4.38 11.41
CA ALA A 78 -8.98 -3.14 11.82
C ALA A 78 -8.08 -2.59 10.70
N ILE A 79 -7.27 -3.44 10.07
CA ILE A 79 -6.43 -3.07 8.91
C ILE A 79 -7.30 -2.61 7.73
N ASN A 80 -8.34 -3.37 7.39
CA ASN A 80 -9.25 -3.01 6.30
C ASN A 80 -9.92 -1.64 6.55
N THR A 81 -10.41 -1.43 7.77
CA THR A 81 -11.02 -0.16 8.19
C THR A 81 -10.00 0.98 8.14
N ALA A 82 -8.77 0.78 8.61
CA ALA A 82 -7.70 1.78 8.54
C ALA A 82 -7.35 2.17 7.11
N THR A 83 -7.31 1.21 6.18
CA THR A 83 -7.11 1.46 4.75
C THR A 83 -8.27 2.25 4.14
N ILE A 84 -9.51 1.85 4.42
CA ILE A 84 -10.71 2.56 3.94
C ILE A 84 -10.72 4.01 4.44
N LEU A 85 -10.48 4.23 5.75
CA LEU A 85 -10.41 5.57 6.34
C LEU A 85 -9.28 6.41 5.72
N SER A 86 -8.12 5.81 5.47
CA SER A 86 -6.99 6.51 4.83
C SER A 86 -7.28 6.93 3.39
N ASN A 87 -8.12 6.18 2.67
CA ASN A 87 -8.53 6.50 1.30
C ASN A 87 -9.74 7.46 1.23
N LEU A 88 -10.53 7.56 2.30
CA LEU A 88 -11.70 8.43 2.39
C LEU A 88 -11.36 9.84 2.89
N ILE A 89 -10.44 9.93 3.84
CA ILE A 89 -10.15 11.18 4.53
C ILE A 89 -9.06 11.92 3.74
N PRO A 90 -9.27 13.20 3.36
CA PRO A 90 -8.21 13.99 2.76
C PRO A 90 -7.04 14.10 3.74
N THR A 91 -5.86 13.66 3.33
CA THR A 91 -4.62 13.89 4.08
C THR A 91 -4.28 15.37 4.03
N GLN A 92 -4.03 15.99 5.19
CA GLN A 92 -3.47 17.35 5.22
C GLN A 92 -2.03 17.28 4.68
N SER A 93 -1.77 18.07 3.64
CA SER A 93 -0.46 18.23 3.01
C SER A 93 0.36 19.31 3.71
#